data_AF-A0A6A4ZLZ5-F1
#
_entry.id   AF-A0A6A4ZLZ5-F1
#
_cell.length_a   1.000
_cell.length_b   1.000
_cell.length_c   1.000
_cell.angle_alpha   90.00
_cell.angle_beta   90.00
_cell.angle_gamma   90.00
#
_symmetry.space_group_name_H-M   'P 1'
#
loop_
_entity.id
_entity.type
_entity.pdbx_description
1 polymer ?
#
loop_
_entity_poly.entity_id
_entity_poly.type
_entity_poly.pdbx_seq_one_letter_code
_entity_poly.pdbx_strand_id
1 'polypeptide(L)'
;MVEPNPSKGVAFCMLTNLIWGVVPIYWKQLNHVPYLQLLCHRIVWALPTLLLFLLATRQLHVLHHALCDWNLVLRYASSSLLLGASLFTTLWAVNAGHIVDLSLAFFVFPLLNVLLGIVFLGERLRRYQWVAVGCATIGVLVVGISY
;
A
#
# COMPACT_ATOMS: atom_id res chain seq x y z
N MET A 1 -20.74 8.82 18.04
CA MET A 1 -19.28 8.72 18.00
C MET A 1 -18.95 7.30 18.44
N VAL A 2 -18.44 6.45 17.54
CA VAL A 2 -18.06 5.07 17.89
C VAL A 2 -16.78 5.17 18.71
N GLU A 3 -16.80 4.77 19.98
CA GLU A 3 -15.58 4.79 20.78
C GLU A 3 -14.57 3.79 20.20
N PRO A 4 -13.35 4.22 19.88
CA PRO A 4 -12.34 3.34 19.32
C PRO A 4 -11.95 2.31 20.38
N ASN A 5 -12.32 1.04 20.16
CA ASN A 5 -11.93 -0.06 21.04
C ASN A 5 -10.57 -0.60 20.58
N PRO A 6 -9.46 -0.28 21.29
CA PRO A 6 -8.11 -0.63 20.84
C PRO A 6 -7.89 -2.14 20.72
N SER A 7 -8.58 -2.96 21.54
CA SER A 7 -8.48 -4.42 21.48
C SER A 7 -9.02 -5.00 20.16
N LYS A 8 -10.12 -4.45 19.63
CA LYS A 8 -10.66 -4.85 18.33
C LYS A 8 -9.75 -4.40 17.18
N GLY A 9 -9.13 -3.22 17.31
CA GLY A 9 -8.15 -2.73 16.35
C GLY A 9 -6.93 -3.65 16.24
N VAL A 10 -6.40 -4.12 17.37
CA VAL A 10 -5.29 -5.09 17.40
C VAL A 10 -5.69 -6.42 16.75
N ALA A 11 -6.89 -6.93 17.04
CA ALA A 11 -7.38 -8.17 16.44
C ALA A 11 -7.51 -8.06 14.91
N PHE A 12 -8.08 -6.96 14.39
CA PHE A 12 -8.16 -6.73 12.95
C PHE A 12 -6.78 -6.57 12.29
N CYS A 13 -5.85 -5.90 12.97
CA CYS A 13 -4.47 -5.77 12.51
C CYS A 13 -3.78 -7.15 12.42
N MET A 14 -3.93 -8.00 13.44
CA MET A 14 -3.40 -9.36 13.43
C MET A 14 -3.98 -10.20 12.30
N LEU A 15 -5.31 -10.18 12.14
CA LEU A 15 -5.98 -10.91 11.04
C LEU A 15 -5.51 -10.44 9.66
N THR A 16 -5.39 -9.13 9.47
CA THR A 16 -4.92 -8.55 8.21
C THR A 16 -3.49 -8.99 7.91
N ASN A 17 -2.59 -8.95 8.90
CA ASN A 17 -1.22 -9.40 8.75
C ASN A 17 -1.12 -10.91 8.47
N LEU A 18 -1.96 -11.71 9.11
CA LEU A 18 -2.01 -13.16 8.86
C LEU A 18 -2.44 -13.44 7.42
N ILE A 19 -3.50 -12.78 6.94
CA ILE A 19 -3.97 -12.91 5.56
C ILE A 19 -2.86 -12.49 4.59
N TRP A 20 -2.24 -11.33 4.81
CA TRP A 20 -1.14 -10.84 3.99
C TRP A 20 0.08 -11.77 4.00
N GLY A 21 0.38 -12.44 5.11
CA GLY A 21 1.45 -13.42 5.20
C GLY A 21 1.23 -14.67 4.34
N VAL A 22 -0.03 -15.03 4.07
CA VAL A 22 -0.37 -16.18 3.21
C VAL A 22 -0.40 -15.82 1.72
N VAL A 23 -0.55 -14.53 1.37
CA VAL A 23 -0.62 -14.05 -0.02
C VAL A 23 0.57 -14.48 -0.90
N PRO A 24 1.84 -14.40 -0.45
CA PRO A 24 2.98 -14.84 -1.26
C PRO A 24 2.92 -16.34 -1.63
N ILE A 25 2.38 -17.17 -0.74
CA ILE A 25 2.21 -18.62 -0.99
C ILE A 25 1.17 -18.83 -2.09
N TYR A 26 0.05 -18.10 -2.02
CA TYR A 26 -0.97 -18.11 -3.06
C TYR A 26 -0.40 -17.65 -4.41
N TRP A 27 0.35 -16.55 -4.46
CA TRP A 27 0.95 -16.07 -5.71
C TRP A 27 1.94 -17.07 -6.30
N LYS A 28 2.73 -17.76 -5.47
CA LYS A 28 3.66 -18.80 -5.94
C LYS A 28 2.93 -19.96 -6.65
N GLN A 29 1.70 -20.27 -6.24
CA GLN A 29 0.88 -21.28 -6.91
C GLN A 29 0.34 -20.79 -8.26
N LEU A 30 0.16 -19.47 -8.42
CA LEU A 30 -0.31 -18.82 -9.64
C LEU A 30 0.80 -18.39 -10.61
N ASN A 31 2.05 -18.83 -10.43
CA ASN A 31 3.18 -18.48 -11.31
C ASN A 31 2.96 -18.80 -12.81
N HIS A 32 1.99 -19.66 -13.13
CA HIS A 32 1.62 -20.04 -14.50
C HIS A 32 0.74 -19.01 -15.21
N VAL A 33 0.16 -18.06 -14.47
CA VAL A 33 -0.76 -17.05 -15.02
C VAL A 33 0.01 -15.75 -15.27
N PRO A 34 -0.18 -15.10 -16.44
CA PRO A 34 0.47 -13.83 -16.73
C PRO A 34 0.20 -12.78 -15.64
N TYR A 35 1.26 -12.11 -15.17
CA TYR A 35 1.17 -11.08 -14.13
C TYR A 35 0.16 -9.97 -14.45
N LEU A 36 0.05 -9.60 -15.73
CA LEU A 36 -0.92 -8.59 -16.20
C LEU A 36 -2.36 -9.03 -15.93
N GLN A 37 -2.66 -10.32 -16.15
CA GLN A 37 -3.97 -10.88 -15.88
C GLN A 37 -4.28 -10.92 -14.38
N LEU A 38 -3.29 -11.25 -13.54
CA LEU A 38 -3.42 -11.15 -12.08
C LEU A 38 -3.75 -9.71 -11.64
N LEU A 39 -3.06 -8.71 -12.21
CA LEU A 39 -3.30 -7.31 -11.88
C LEU A 39 -4.70 -6.86 -12.31
N CYS A 40 -5.12 -7.20 -13.54
CA CYS A 40 -6.46 -6.90 -14.02
C CYS A 40 -7.52 -7.50 -13.10
N HIS A 41 -7.37 -8.76 -12.69
CA HIS A 41 -8.29 -9.37 -11.72
C HIS A 41 -8.30 -8.64 -10.37
N ARG A 42 -7.16 -8.17 -9.84
CA ARG A 42 -7.12 -7.39 -8.59
C ARG A 42 -7.95 -6.11 -8.68
N ILE A 43 -7.88 -5.41 -9.81
CA ILE A 43 -8.62 -4.16 -10.03
C ILE A 43 -10.11 -4.45 -10.27
N VAL A 44 -10.41 -5.43 -11.12
CA VAL A 44 -11.79 -5.81 -11.47
C VAL A 44 -12.55 -6.31 -10.24
N TRP A 45 -11.91 -7.06 -9.33
CA TRP A 45 -12.55 -7.53 -8.10
C TRP A 45 -12.66 -6.45 -7.01
N ALA A 46 -11.84 -5.40 -7.04
CA ALA A 46 -11.93 -4.33 -6.05
C ALA A 46 -13.31 -3.63 -6.07
N LEU A 47 -13.86 -3.38 -7.26
CA LEU A 47 -15.18 -2.74 -7.45
C LEU A 47 -16.35 -3.56 -6.87
N PRO A 48 -16.61 -4.82 -7.29
CA PRO A 48 -17.71 -5.61 -6.78
C PRO A 48 -17.54 -5.92 -5.29
N THR A 49 -16.32 -6.15 -4.80
CA THR A 49 -16.08 -6.38 -3.36
C THR A 49 -16.42 -5.13 -2.55
N LEU A 50 -16.01 -3.94 -3.01
CA LEU A 50 -16.39 -2.67 -2.36
C LEU A 50 -17.89 -2.44 -2.38
N LEU A 51 -18.54 -2.71 -3.52
CA LEU A 51 -19.98 -2.52 -3.69
C LEU A 51 -20.79 -3.47 -2.81
N LEU A 52 -20.36 -4.73 -2.71
CA LEU A 52 -20.94 -5.73 -1.81
C LEU A 52 -20.76 -5.35 -0.33
N PHE A 53 -19.59 -4.82 0.04
CA PHE A 53 -19.34 -4.31 1.38
C PHE A 53 -20.23 -3.09 1.72
N LEU A 54 -20.37 -2.14 0.80
CA LEU A 54 -21.27 -0.99 0.96
C LEU A 54 -22.73 -1.40 1.06
N LEU A 55 -23.14 -2.42 0.29
CA LEU A 55 -24.49 -2.98 0.37
C LEU A 55 -24.73 -3.66 1.73
N ALA A 56 -23.78 -4.47 2.20
CA ALA A 56 -23.84 -5.14 3.50
C ALA A 56 -23.88 -4.14 4.67
N THR A 57 -23.15 -3.03 4.58
CA THR A 57 -23.15 -1.96 5.59
C THR A 57 -24.28 -0.94 5.40
N ARG A 58 -25.08 -1.05 4.32
CA ARG A 58 -26.15 -0.12 3.92
C ARG A 58 -25.70 1.34 3.75
N GLN A 59 -24.43 1.54 3.36
CA GLN A 59 -23.81 2.87 3.19
C GLN A 59 -23.78 3.34 1.73
N LEU A 60 -24.66 2.83 0.87
CA LEU A 60 -24.73 3.22 -0.54
C LEU A 60 -24.92 4.73 -0.76
N HIS A 61 -25.57 5.42 0.18
CA HIS A 61 -25.73 6.88 0.12
C HIS A 61 -24.40 7.63 0.16
N VAL A 62 -23.38 7.09 0.86
CA VAL A 62 -22.03 7.67 0.92
C VAL A 62 -21.36 7.60 -0.45
N LEU A 63 -21.54 6.49 -1.17
CA LEU A 63 -21.01 6.35 -2.53
C LEU A 63 -21.65 7.38 -3.48
N HIS A 64 -22.97 7.56 -3.41
CA HIS A 64 -23.67 8.55 -4.22
C HIS A 64 -23.19 9.98 -3.90
N HIS A 65 -23.09 10.33 -2.63
CA HIS A 65 -22.56 11.63 -2.22
C HIS A 65 -21.11 11.84 -2.67
N ALA A 66 -20.27 10.80 -2.60
CA ALA A 66 -18.89 10.86 -3.04
C ALA A 66 -18.74 11.05 -4.55
N LEU A 67 -19.66 10.48 -5.35
CA LEU A 67 -19.68 10.65 -6.81
C LEU A 67 -20.23 12.02 -7.24
N CYS A 68 -21.11 12.62 -6.46
CA CYS A 68 -21.63 13.97 -6.73
C CYS A 68 -20.63 15.08 -6.38
N ASP A 69 -19.69 14.84 -5.46
CA ASP A 69 -18.66 15.81 -5.09
C ASP A 69 -17.45 15.72 -6.02
N TRP A 70 -17.40 16.61 -7.01
CA TRP A 70 -16.34 16.67 -8.01
C TRP A 70 -14.93 16.82 -7.41
N ASN A 71 -14.79 17.55 -6.30
CA ASN A 71 -13.49 17.72 -5.64
C ASN A 71 -13.02 16.40 -5.01
N LEU A 72 -13.95 15.64 -4.45
CA LEU A 72 -13.67 14.35 -3.85
C LEU A 72 -13.31 13.33 -4.93
N VAL A 73 -14.06 13.31 -6.04
CA VAL A 73 -13.75 12.50 -7.23
C VAL A 73 -12.37 12.82 -7.78
N LEU A 74 -12.01 14.10 -7.94
CA LEU A 74 -10.68 14.51 -8.41
C LEU A 74 -9.56 14.02 -7.49
N ARG A 75 -9.75 14.09 -6.16
CA ARG A 75 -8.76 13.60 -5.18
C ARG A 75 -8.61 12.08 -5.23
N TYR A 76 -9.71 11.34 -5.35
CA TYR A 76 -9.63 9.89 -5.51
C TYR A 76 -9.06 9.48 -6.87
N ALA A 77 -9.39 10.21 -7.94
CA ALA A 77 -8.84 9.98 -9.27
C ALA A 77 -7.33 10.25 -9.29
N SER A 78 -6.85 11.34 -8.69
CA SER A 78 -5.42 11.62 -8.59
C SER A 78 -4.69 10.56 -7.77
N SER A 79 -5.29 10.14 -6.64
CA SER A 79 -4.73 9.07 -5.80
C SER A 79 -4.68 7.73 -6.55
N SER A 80 -5.74 7.39 -7.29
CA SER A 80 -5.82 6.19 -8.12
C SER A 80 -4.81 6.22 -9.26
N LEU A 81 -4.61 7.39 -9.89
CA LEU A 81 -3.59 7.58 -10.93
C LEU A 81 -2.18 7.40 -10.37
N LEU A 82 -1.88 7.96 -9.20
CA LEU A 82 -0.58 7.77 -8.53
C LEU A 82 -0.34 6.31 -8.16
N LEU A 83 -1.36 5.62 -7.63
CA LEU A 83 -1.29 4.19 -7.34
C LEU A 83 -1.10 3.36 -8.61
N GLY A 84 -1.85 3.68 -9.67
CA GLY A 84 -1.73 3.02 -10.98
C GLY A 84 -0.36 3.23 -11.62
N ALA A 85 0.16 4.46 -11.59
CA ALA A 85 1.49 4.79 -12.08
C ALA A 85 2.57 4.04 -11.29
N SER A 86 2.46 3.97 -9.97
CA SER A 86 3.39 3.21 -9.13
C SER A 86 3.42 1.72 -9.47
N LEU A 87 2.23 1.11 -9.66
CA LEU A 87 2.11 -0.29 -10.08
C LEU A 87 2.65 -0.52 -11.49
N PHE A 88 2.40 0.41 -12.41
CA PHE A 88 2.92 0.35 -13.76
C PHE A 88 4.45 0.43 -13.77
N THR A 89 5.05 1.40 -13.07
CA THR A 89 6.51 1.52 -12.93
C THR A 89 7.12 0.25 -12.35
N THR A 90 6.48 -0.33 -11.35
CA THR A 90 6.90 -1.62 -10.75
C THR A 90 6.89 -2.74 -11.80
N LEU A 91 5.81 -2.88 -12.58
CA LEU A 91 5.71 -3.90 -13.63
C LEU A 91 6.72 -3.67 -14.76
N TRP A 92 6.88 -2.42 -15.19
CA TRP A 92 7.84 -2.05 -16.21
C TRP A 92 9.27 -2.36 -15.76
N ALA A 93 9.64 -2.01 -14.52
CA ALA A 93 10.95 -2.30 -13.95
C ALA A 93 11.24 -3.81 -13.91
N VAL A 94 10.25 -4.62 -13.50
CA VAL A 94 10.40 -6.09 -13.52
C VAL A 94 10.58 -6.61 -14.95
N ASN A 95 9.81 -6.13 -15.91
CA ASN A 95 9.89 -6.59 -17.29
C ASN A 95 11.18 -6.16 -18.00
N ALA A 96 11.68 -4.95 -17.68
CA ALA A 96 12.94 -4.41 -18.20
C ALA A 96 14.19 -5.00 -17.50
N GLY A 97 14.03 -5.93 -16.54
CA GLY A 97 15.15 -6.58 -15.85
C GLY A 97 15.72 -5.79 -14.66
N HIS A 98 15.14 -4.65 -14.30
CA HIS A 98 15.50 -3.80 -13.16
C HIS A 98 14.94 -4.32 -11.82
N ILE A 99 15.00 -5.64 -11.60
CA ILE A 99 14.48 -6.29 -10.38
C ILE A 99 15.30 -5.86 -9.15
N VAL A 100 16.58 -5.59 -9.36
CA VAL A 100 17.51 -5.09 -8.35
C VAL A 100 17.13 -3.69 -7.89
N ASP A 101 16.98 -2.76 -8.83
CA ASP A 101 16.65 -1.36 -8.54
C ASP A 101 15.31 -1.29 -7.82
N LEU A 102 14.36 -2.17 -8.18
CA LEU A 102 13.09 -2.29 -7.50
C LEU A 102 13.23 -2.75 -6.04
N SER A 103 14.09 -3.75 -5.80
CA SER A 103 14.37 -4.24 -4.44
C SER A 103 15.01 -3.14 -3.59
N LEU A 104 15.91 -2.35 -4.18
CA LEU A 104 16.50 -1.19 -3.52
C LEU A 104 15.46 -0.12 -3.19
N ALA A 105 14.56 0.19 -4.13
CA ALA A 105 13.45 1.11 -3.92
C ALA A 105 12.55 0.65 -2.75
N PHE A 106 12.29 -0.67 -2.61
CA PHE A 106 11.55 -1.22 -1.47
C PHE A 106 12.27 -1.01 -0.13
N PHE A 107 13.60 -1.09 -0.09
CA PHE A 107 14.38 -0.80 1.13
C PHE A 107 14.39 0.68 1.50
N VAL A 108 14.37 1.58 0.51
CA VAL A 108 14.30 3.03 0.71
C VAL A 108 12.89 3.49 1.14
N PHE A 109 11.85 2.77 0.73
CA PHE A 109 10.45 3.16 0.93
C PHE A 109 10.04 3.43 2.41
N PRO A 110 10.46 2.62 3.41
CA PRO A 110 10.20 2.93 4.83
C PRO A 110 10.84 4.24 5.29
N LEU A 111 12.06 4.57 4.83
CA LEU A 111 12.71 5.84 5.16
C LEU A 111 11.96 7.02 4.54
N LEU A 112 11.53 6.88 3.28
CA LEU A 112 10.71 7.90 2.64
C LEU A 112 9.39 8.10 3.39
N ASN A 113 8.71 7.04 3.82
CA ASN A 113 7.49 7.17 4.63
C ASN A 113 7.72 7.89 5.96
N VAL A 114 8.82 7.60 6.66
CA VAL A 114 9.18 8.33 7.88
C VAL A 114 9.45 9.81 7.58
N LEU A 115 10.20 10.11 6.52
CA LEU A 115 10.52 11.47 6.11
C LEU A 115 9.25 12.25 5.73
N LEU A 116 8.34 11.63 4.97
CA LEU A 116 7.04 12.19 4.63
C LEU A 116 6.18 12.41 5.90
N GLY A 117 6.22 11.48 6.87
CA GLY A 117 5.56 11.64 8.16
C GLY A 117 6.05 12.85 8.97
N ILE A 118 7.36 13.11 8.95
CA ILE A 118 7.94 14.30 9.60
C ILE A 118 7.55 15.58 8.84
N VAL A 119 7.69 15.59 7.50
CA VAL A 119 7.54 16.81 6.67
C VAL A 119 6.07 17.20 6.49
N PHE A 120 5.18 16.24 6.17
CA PHE A 120 3.77 16.51 5.87
C PHE A 120 2.87 16.37 7.10
N LEU A 121 3.11 15.37 7.95
CA LEU A 121 2.28 15.11 9.13
C LEU A 121 2.79 15.85 10.39
N GLY A 122 4.02 16.38 10.35
CA GLY A 122 4.62 17.09 11.49
C GLY A 122 4.97 16.18 12.67
N GLU A 123 5.10 14.86 12.43
CA GLU A 123 5.39 13.91 13.50
C GLU A 123 6.77 14.15 14.12
N ARG A 124 6.80 14.30 15.46
CA ARG A 124 8.04 14.45 16.21
C ARG A 124 8.53 13.09 16.67
N LEU A 125 9.56 12.58 16.00
CA LEU A 125 10.19 11.32 16.37
C LEU A 125 10.87 11.42 17.74
N ARG A 126 10.66 10.40 18.57
CA ARG A 126 11.40 10.21 19.83
C ARG A 126 12.86 9.88 19.55
N ARG A 127 13.76 10.17 20.50
CA ARG A 127 15.21 9.93 20.37
C ARG A 127 15.57 8.51 19.90
N TYR A 128 14.88 7.48 20.41
CA TYR A 128 15.11 6.10 19.99
C TYR A 128 14.63 5.80 18.56
N GLN A 129 13.59 6.48 18.08
CA GLN A 129 13.14 6.34 16.69
C GLN A 129 14.16 6.97 15.73
N TRP A 130 14.81 8.07 16.11
CA TRP A 130 15.92 8.62 15.35
C TRP A 130 17.10 7.66 15.21
N VAL A 131 17.43 6.92 16.28
CA VAL A 131 18.46 5.87 16.22
C VAL A 131 18.03 4.75 15.27
N ALA A 132 16.78 4.31 15.33
CA ALA A 132 16.26 3.30 14.40
C ALA A 132 16.29 3.77 12.94
N VAL A 133 15.95 5.03 12.68
CA VAL A 133 16.06 5.64 11.34
C VAL A 133 17.52 5.70 10.88
N GLY A 134 18.45 6.06 11.76
CA GLY A 134 19.89 6.03 11.46
C GLY A 134 20.37 4.62 11.09
N CYS A 135 20.03 3.62 11.90
CA CYS A 135 20.35 2.22 11.59
C CYS A 135 19.72 1.75 10.26
N ALA A 136 18.47 2.09 10.00
CA ALA A 136 17.80 1.78 8.74
C ALA A 136 18.51 2.46 7.55
N THR A 137 18.89 3.73 7.69
CA THR A 137 19.62 4.49 6.66
C THR A 137 20.95 3.80 6.33
N ILE A 138 21.70 3.41 7.35
CA ILE A 138 22.97 2.70 7.18
C ILE A 138 22.73 1.35 6.48
N GLY A 139 21.71 0.60 6.89
CA GLY A 139 21.35 -0.68 6.25
C GLY A 139 21.05 -0.50 4.76
N VAL A 140 20.29 0.53 4.39
CA VAL A 140 20.00 0.85 2.98
C VAL A 140 21.25 1.28 2.22
N LEU A 141 22.13 2.09 2.82
CA LEU A 141 23.39 2.50 2.19
C LEU A 141 24.33 1.33 1.96
N VAL A 142 24.44 0.40 2.92
CA VAL A 142 25.23 -0.83 2.75
C VAL A 142 24.69 -1.63 1.58
N VAL A 143 23.37 -1.87 1.54
CA VAL A 143 22.73 -2.61 0.45
C VAL A 143 22.97 -1.91 -0.90
N GLY A 144 22.84 -0.58 -0.95
CA GLY A 144 23.01 0.19 -2.19
C GLY A 144 24.44 0.44 -2.65
N ILE A 145 25.44 0.27 -1.78
CA ILE A 145 26.87 0.30 -2.16
C ILE A 145 27.39 -1.11 -2.48
N SER A 146 26.82 -2.14 -1.84
CA SER A 146 27.17 -3.54 -2.08
C SER A 146 26.61 -4.11 -3.39
N TYR A 147 25.74 -3.35 -4.06
CA TYR A 147 25.13 -3.66 -5.34
C TYR A 147 25.66 -2.71 -6.42
#